data_AF-A0A2H5E1T9-F1
#
_entry.id   AF-A0A2H5E1T9-F1
#
_cell.length_a   1.000
_cell.length_b   1.000
_cell.length_c   1.000
_cell.angle_alpha   90.00
_cell.angle_beta   90.00
_cell.angle_gamma   90.00
#
_symmetry.space_group_name_H-M   'P 1'
#
loop_
_entity.id
_entity.type
_entity.pdbx_description
1 polymer ?
#
loop_
_entity_poly.entity_id
_entity_poly.type
_entity_poly.pdbx_seq_one_letter_code
_entity_poly.pdbx_strand_id
1 'polypeptide(L)'
;MATLTHSGRAALASALASQTLHFAWGIGQAAWDDKPVPEPIDATSLVSEVGRRLISEVRFVAEDPAGEIIVPTGRYRVSTDPTRHLLLRIAFEFGDAPASVIREVAVFAGSKTQPDLPAGQRYFTPEQIAAPGILVALERITPIHRSPATRETFEHVISL
;
A
#
# COMPACT_ATOMS: atom_id res chain seq x y z
N MET A 1 -20.26 26.36 -1.04
CA MET A 1 -19.34 25.22 -1.26
C MET A 1 -19.37 24.36 -0.02
N ALA A 2 -19.55 23.05 -0.14
CA ALA A 2 -19.50 22.14 1.01
C ALA A 2 -18.05 21.77 1.33
N THR A 3 -17.71 21.67 2.62
CA THR A 3 -16.36 21.30 3.10
C THR A 3 -16.43 19.93 3.77
N LEU A 4 -15.52 19.01 3.41
CA LEU A 4 -15.43 17.72 4.08
C LEU A 4 -14.96 17.92 5.52
N THR A 5 -15.77 17.50 6.49
CA THR A 5 -15.49 17.65 7.92
C THR A 5 -14.47 16.61 8.39
N HIS A 6 -13.91 16.81 9.59
CA HIS A 6 -13.05 15.81 10.22
C HIS A 6 -13.76 14.47 10.44
N SER A 7 -15.03 14.50 10.87
CA SER A 7 -15.85 13.28 10.99
C SER A 7 -16.11 12.61 9.64
N GLY A 8 -16.30 13.39 8.57
CA GLY A 8 -16.43 12.85 7.21
C GLY A 8 -15.17 12.12 6.75
N ARG A 9 -13.99 12.70 6.97
CA ARG A 9 -12.70 12.03 6.67
C ARG A 9 -12.49 10.76 7.49
N ALA A 10 -12.83 10.78 8.78
CA ALA A 10 -12.75 9.59 9.63
C ALA A 10 -13.70 8.48 9.16
N ALA A 11 -14.90 8.83 8.68
CA ALA A 11 -15.84 7.89 8.09
C ALA A 11 -15.29 7.27 6.79
N LEU A 12 -14.63 8.07 5.92
CA LEU A 12 -13.97 7.56 4.72
C LEU A 12 -12.80 6.61 5.06
N ALA A 13 -12.00 6.95 6.08
CA ALA A 13 -10.94 6.07 6.57
C ALA A 13 -11.50 4.74 7.07
N SER A 14 -12.61 4.79 7.80
CA SER A 14 -13.31 3.59 8.27
C SER A 14 -13.83 2.74 7.11
N ALA A 15 -14.41 3.37 6.10
CA ALA A 15 -14.86 2.69 4.90
C ALA A 15 -13.70 2.00 4.18
N LEU A 16 -12.56 2.69 4.01
CA LEU A 16 -11.35 2.12 3.41
C LEU A 16 -10.79 0.96 4.23
N ALA A 17 -10.67 1.11 5.55
CA ALA A 17 -10.15 0.08 6.45
C ALA A 17 -11.00 -1.20 6.49
N SER A 18 -12.29 -1.11 6.14
CA SER A 18 -13.19 -2.27 6.03
C SER A 18 -13.07 -3.04 4.72
N GLN A 19 -12.34 -2.52 3.73
CA GLN A 19 -12.10 -3.21 2.47
C GLN A 19 -10.97 -4.24 2.59
N THR A 20 -10.95 -5.21 1.67
CA THR A 20 -9.73 -5.99 1.43
C THR A 20 -8.65 -5.07 0.86
N LEU A 21 -7.59 -4.84 1.63
CA LEU A 21 -6.45 -4.03 1.19
C LEU A 21 -5.28 -4.91 0.77
N HIS A 22 -4.75 -4.62 -0.41
CA HIS A 22 -3.49 -5.19 -0.88
C HIS A 22 -2.45 -4.10 -1.06
N PHE A 23 -1.20 -4.44 -0.78
CA PHE A 23 -0.04 -3.64 -1.14
C PHE A 23 0.66 -4.30 -2.32
N ALA A 24 0.77 -3.59 -3.43
CA ALA A 24 1.30 -4.08 -4.68
C ALA A 24 2.67 -3.48 -4.98
N TRP A 25 3.47 -4.21 -5.75
CA TRP A 25 4.74 -3.73 -6.27
C TRP A 25 4.78 -3.84 -7.80
N GLY A 26 5.46 -2.88 -8.42
CA GLY A 26 5.67 -2.80 -9.86
C GLY A 26 7.15 -2.60 -10.19
N ILE A 27 7.58 -3.16 -11.32
CA ILE A 27 8.96 -2.99 -11.82
C ILE A 27 9.21 -1.54 -12.24
N GLY A 28 8.16 -0.83 -12.64
CA GLY A 28 8.27 0.54 -13.12
C GLY A 28 9.06 0.64 -14.42
N GLN A 29 9.77 1.76 -14.60
CA GLN A 29 10.68 1.98 -15.71
C GLN A 29 12.08 2.32 -15.21
N ALA A 30 13.11 1.67 -15.76
CA ALA A 30 14.50 1.92 -15.36
C ALA A 30 14.95 3.37 -15.57
N ALA A 31 14.34 4.10 -16.51
CA ALA A 31 14.64 5.51 -16.76
C ALA A 31 14.30 6.44 -15.57
N TRP A 32 13.49 5.98 -14.60
CA TRP A 32 13.16 6.76 -13.42
C TRP A 32 14.31 6.82 -12.40
N ASP A 33 15.28 5.91 -12.50
CA ASP A 33 16.42 5.81 -11.58
C ASP A 33 17.33 7.05 -11.68
N ASP A 34 17.55 7.52 -12.92
CA ASP A 34 18.36 8.70 -13.21
C ASP A 34 17.56 10.00 -13.14
N LYS A 35 16.24 9.91 -13.36
CA LYS A 35 15.35 11.06 -13.43
C LYS A 35 14.02 10.74 -12.73
N PRO A 36 13.84 11.22 -11.48
CA PRO A 36 12.57 11.06 -10.78
C PRO A 36 11.40 11.61 -11.61
N VAL A 37 10.35 10.81 -11.73
CA VAL A 37 9.13 11.19 -12.45
C VAL A 37 7.98 11.20 -11.43
N PRO A 38 7.23 12.31 -11.30
CA PRO A 38 6.08 12.39 -10.39
C PRO A 38 5.01 11.33 -10.68
N GLU A 39 4.34 10.87 -9.64
CA GLU A 39 3.24 9.92 -9.73
C GLU A 39 2.05 10.53 -10.50
N PRO A 40 1.42 9.78 -11.43
CA PRO A 40 0.22 10.27 -12.12
C PRO A 40 -0.99 10.22 -11.20
N ILE A 41 -1.73 11.32 -11.07
CA ILE A 41 -2.95 11.39 -10.26
C ILE A 41 -4.12 10.59 -10.85
N ASP A 42 -4.07 10.34 -12.16
CA ASP A 42 -5.04 9.57 -12.94
C ASP A 42 -4.63 8.10 -13.12
N ALA A 43 -3.55 7.66 -12.46
CA ALA A 43 -3.14 6.27 -12.45
C ALA A 43 -4.25 5.38 -11.87
N THR A 44 -4.49 4.25 -12.52
CA THR A 44 -5.42 3.21 -12.05
C THR A 44 -4.73 1.85 -11.84
N SER A 45 -3.44 1.76 -12.18
CA SER A 45 -2.62 0.55 -12.07
C SER A 45 -1.13 0.91 -11.92
N LEU A 46 -0.31 -0.08 -11.54
CA LEU A 46 1.15 0.03 -11.55
C LEU A 46 1.73 -0.23 -12.93
N VAL A 47 2.91 0.34 -13.22
CA VAL A 47 3.66 -0.03 -14.42
C VAL A 47 4.35 -1.37 -14.18
N SER A 48 3.94 -2.38 -14.95
CA SER A 48 4.45 -3.75 -14.84
C SER A 48 4.36 -4.29 -13.41
N GLU A 49 3.14 -4.35 -12.87
CA GLU A 49 2.87 -5.00 -11.59
C GLU A 49 3.42 -6.43 -11.58
N VAL A 50 4.11 -6.81 -10.50
CA VAL A 50 4.65 -8.17 -10.32
C VAL A 50 3.88 -8.99 -9.29
N GLY A 51 3.11 -8.31 -8.44
CA GLY A 51 2.18 -8.94 -7.52
C GLY A 51 1.85 -8.06 -6.35
N ARG A 52 0.93 -8.55 -5.53
CA ARG A 52 0.37 -7.82 -4.40
C ARG A 52 0.14 -8.72 -3.21
N ARG A 53 0.34 -8.17 -2.01
CA ARG A 53 0.20 -8.87 -0.75
C ARG A 53 -0.92 -8.30 0.09
N LEU A 54 -1.68 -9.14 0.79
CA LEU A 54 -2.61 -8.70 1.81
C LEU A 54 -1.88 -7.90 2.89
N ILE A 55 -2.36 -6.69 3.17
CA ILE A 55 -1.85 -5.86 4.26
C ILE A 55 -2.03 -6.62 5.59
N SER A 56 -0.96 -6.71 6.38
CA SER A 56 -0.96 -7.50 7.62
C SER A 56 -1.65 -6.78 8.78
N GLU A 57 -1.60 -5.46 8.79
CA GLU A 57 -2.14 -4.65 9.87
C GLU A 57 -2.63 -3.31 9.34
N VAL A 58 -3.85 -2.95 9.73
CA VAL A 58 -4.49 -1.66 9.45
C VAL A 58 -4.93 -1.09 10.79
N ARG A 59 -4.44 0.11 11.17
CA ARG A 59 -4.86 0.79 12.40
C ARG A 59 -5.14 2.26 12.16
N PHE A 60 -6.08 2.82 12.91
CA PHE A 60 -6.22 4.26 13.00
C PHE A 60 -5.06 4.84 13.81
N VAL A 61 -4.57 6.00 13.37
CA VAL A 61 -3.52 6.74 14.06
C VAL A 61 -3.83 8.23 14.14
N ALA A 62 -3.33 8.91 15.16
CA ALA A 62 -3.41 10.36 15.27
C ALA A 62 -2.01 10.97 15.20
N GLU A 63 -1.91 12.16 14.61
CA GLU A 63 -0.67 12.94 14.63
C GLU A 63 -0.28 13.25 16.08
N ASP A 64 0.96 12.94 16.44
CA ASP A 64 1.51 13.18 17.78
C ASP A 64 3.02 13.46 17.64
N PRO A 65 3.49 14.68 17.97
CA PRO A 65 4.92 15.00 17.96
C PRO A 65 5.79 14.09 18.85
N ALA A 66 5.20 13.45 19.87
CA ALA A 66 5.85 12.45 20.72
C ALA A 66 5.46 11.00 20.36
N GLY A 67 4.75 10.80 19.25
CA GLY A 67 4.29 9.50 18.77
C GLY A 67 5.45 8.58 18.38
N GLU A 68 5.28 7.28 18.60
CA GLU A 68 6.29 6.24 18.33
C GLU A 68 6.35 5.79 16.87
N ILE A 69 5.28 6.02 16.10
CA ILE A 69 5.23 5.69 14.66
C ILE A 69 5.84 6.86 13.91
N ILE A 70 6.93 6.62 13.18
CA ILE A 70 7.67 7.66 12.47
C ILE A 70 7.70 7.31 10.99
N VAL A 71 7.05 8.13 10.19
CA VAL A 71 7.07 8.04 8.72
C VAL A 71 7.50 9.39 8.14
N PRO A 72 7.87 9.48 6.86
CA PRO A 72 8.34 10.75 6.27
C PRO A 72 7.35 11.91 6.41
N THR A 73 6.05 11.65 6.50
CA THR A 73 4.99 12.67 6.63
C THR A 73 4.80 13.18 8.06
N GLY A 74 5.37 12.53 9.08
CA GLY A 74 5.21 12.95 10.46
C GLY A 74 5.32 11.83 11.49
N ARG A 75 4.94 12.17 12.72
CA ARG A 75 4.91 11.25 13.85
C ARG A 75 3.47 10.99 14.28
N TYR A 76 3.19 9.73 14.61
CA TYR A 76 1.85 9.27 14.91
C TYR A 76 1.83 8.34 16.13
N ARG A 77 0.65 8.23 16.74
CA ARG A 77 0.31 7.27 17.79
C ARG A 77 -0.93 6.49 17.39
N VAL A 78 -0.99 5.21 17.76
CA VAL A 78 -2.20 4.38 17.55
C VAL A 78 -3.41 5.01 18.25
N SER A 79 -4.53 5.08 17.54
CA SER A 79 -5.82 5.56 18.05
C SER A 79 -6.84 4.42 18.11
N THR A 80 -7.63 4.37 19.18
CA THR A 80 -8.80 3.49 19.29
C THR A 80 -10.02 4.06 18.59
N ASP A 81 -10.10 5.39 18.46
CA ASP A 81 -11.17 6.08 17.75
C ASP A 81 -10.80 6.26 16.27
N PRO A 82 -11.77 6.16 15.34
CA PRO A 82 -11.52 6.44 13.93
C PRO A 82 -10.96 7.84 13.70
N THR A 83 -9.85 7.91 12.97
CA THR A 83 -9.24 9.16 12.52
C THR A 83 -9.20 9.20 10.99
N ARG A 84 -8.73 10.32 10.42
CA ARG A 84 -8.48 10.43 8.97
C ARG A 84 -7.23 9.66 8.50
N HIS A 85 -6.46 9.08 9.41
CA HIS A 85 -5.17 8.46 9.10
C HIS A 85 -5.19 6.96 9.36
N LEU A 86 -4.69 6.18 8.40
CA LEU A 86 -4.54 4.74 8.52
C LEU A 86 -3.07 4.37 8.43
N LEU A 87 -2.56 3.73 9.49
CA LEU A 87 -1.31 3.00 9.44
C LEU A 87 -1.52 1.66 8.74
N LEU A 88 -0.68 1.40 7.75
CA LEU A 88 -0.61 0.15 7.03
C LEU A 88 0.77 -0.46 7.26
N ARG A 89 0.81 -1.70 7.75
CA ARG A 89 2.04 -2.47 7.81
C ARG A 89 1.97 -3.70 6.96
N ILE A 90 3.04 -3.92 6.22
CA ILE A 90 3.17 -4.99 5.26
C ILE A 90 4.55 -5.62 5.45
N ALA A 91 4.59 -6.95 5.48
CA ALA A 91 5.83 -7.71 5.44
C ALA A 91 5.75 -8.69 4.28
N PHE A 92 6.56 -8.48 3.26
CA PHE A 92 6.71 -9.42 2.16
C PHE A 92 7.60 -10.59 2.58
N GLU A 93 7.33 -11.76 2.03
CA GLU A 93 8.13 -12.96 2.29
C GLU A 93 9.33 -13.04 1.35
N PHE A 94 10.30 -13.87 1.72
CA PHE A 94 11.52 -14.08 0.95
C PHE A 94 11.24 -14.44 -0.52
N GLY A 95 10.23 -15.27 -0.76
CA GLY A 95 9.83 -15.72 -2.09
C GLY A 95 8.90 -14.76 -2.85
N ASP A 96 8.53 -13.62 -2.28
CA ASP A 96 7.66 -12.65 -2.95
C ASP A 96 8.49 -11.83 -3.95
N ALA A 97 8.18 -11.98 -5.25
CA ALA A 97 8.84 -11.35 -6.40
C ALA A 97 10.39 -11.46 -6.37
N PRO A 98 10.96 -12.68 -6.33
CA PRO A 98 12.41 -12.85 -6.22
C PRO A 98 13.11 -12.33 -7.48
N ALA A 99 14.27 -11.68 -7.30
CA ALA A 99 15.08 -11.08 -8.37
C ALA A 99 14.45 -9.90 -9.14
N SER A 100 13.24 -9.46 -8.78
CA SER A 100 12.64 -8.26 -9.35
C SER A 100 13.33 -6.99 -8.87
N VAL A 101 13.38 -5.96 -9.72
CA VAL A 101 13.79 -4.61 -9.33
C VAL A 101 12.54 -3.75 -9.23
N ILE A 102 12.12 -3.43 -8.01
CA ILE A 102 10.87 -2.73 -7.71
C ILE A 102 11.10 -1.22 -7.70
N ARG A 103 10.24 -0.47 -8.39
CA ARG A 103 10.30 1.00 -8.47
C ARG A 103 8.97 1.68 -8.16
N GLU A 104 7.89 0.91 -8.10
CA GLU A 104 6.58 1.42 -7.74
C GLU A 104 5.95 0.55 -6.68
N VAL A 105 5.26 1.20 -5.75
CA VAL A 105 4.45 0.55 -4.73
C VAL A 105 3.07 1.20 -4.69
N ALA A 106 2.04 0.42 -4.35
CA ALA A 106 0.67 0.92 -4.32
C ALA A 106 -0.19 0.23 -3.28
N VAL A 107 -1.23 0.95 -2.84
CA VAL A 107 -2.31 0.39 -2.04
C VAL A 107 -3.56 0.25 -2.90
N PHE A 108 -4.07 -0.97 -3.01
CA PHE A 108 -5.32 -1.28 -3.68
C PHE A 108 -6.39 -1.65 -2.65
N ALA A 109 -7.61 -1.13 -2.84
CA ALA A 109 -8.77 -1.44 -2.02
C ALA A 109 -9.82 -2.23 -2.82
N GLY A 110 -10.39 -3.25 -2.17
CA GLY A 110 -11.49 -4.04 -2.73
C GLY A 110 -11.08 -4.96 -3.88
N SER A 111 -9.80 -5.32 -4.01
CA SER A 111 -9.36 -6.31 -4.99
C SER A 111 -9.98 -7.68 -4.68
N LYS A 112 -10.28 -8.46 -5.72
CA LYS A 112 -10.77 -9.84 -5.62
C LYS A 112 -9.75 -10.78 -6.23
N THR A 113 -9.40 -11.83 -5.50
CA THR A 113 -8.54 -12.90 -5.99
C THR A 113 -9.36 -13.97 -6.71
N GLN A 114 -8.70 -14.80 -7.50
CA GLN A 114 -9.34 -16.00 -8.08
C GLN A 114 -9.89 -16.93 -6.97
N PRO A 115 -11.00 -17.66 -7.20
CA PRO A 115 -11.68 -18.44 -6.16
C PRO A 115 -10.91 -19.69 -5.70
N ASP A 116 -10.09 -20.29 -6.59
CA ASP A 116 -9.47 -21.61 -6.36
C ASP A 116 -8.01 -21.52 -5.90
N LEU A 117 -7.63 -20.42 -5.25
CA LEU A 117 -6.27 -20.23 -4.76
C LEU A 117 -6.05 -20.99 -3.43
N PRO A 118 -4.82 -21.49 -3.18
CA PRO A 118 -4.45 -22.14 -1.93
C PRO A 118 -4.88 -21.36 -0.68
N ALA A 119 -5.48 -22.07 0.29
CA ALA A 119 -5.86 -21.48 1.56
C ALA A 119 -4.64 -20.89 2.29
N GLY A 120 -4.82 -19.70 2.86
CA GLY A 120 -3.74 -19.01 3.57
C GLY A 120 -2.72 -18.31 2.66
N GLN A 121 -2.86 -18.38 1.33
CA GLN A 121 -2.07 -17.55 0.42
C GLN A 121 -2.33 -16.06 0.71
N ARG A 122 -1.25 -15.29 0.81
CA ARG A 122 -1.31 -13.85 1.10
C ARG A 122 -0.70 -12.97 0.01
N TYR A 123 0.14 -13.54 -0.85
CA TYR A 123 0.77 -12.87 -1.99
C TYR A 123 0.19 -13.43 -3.28
N PHE A 124 -0.16 -12.55 -4.21
CA PHE A 124 -0.87 -12.90 -5.44
C PHE A 124 -0.17 -12.27 -6.64
N THR A 125 0.06 -13.04 -7.70
CA THR A 125 0.53 -12.51 -8.98
C THR A 125 -0.61 -11.80 -9.72
N PRO A 126 -0.33 -10.96 -10.72
CA PRO A 126 -1.39 -10.28 -11.48
C PRO A 126 -2.44 -11.24 -12.06
N GLU A 127 -2.04 -12.43 -12.50
CA GLU A 127 -2.93 -13.44 -13.08
C GLU A 127 -3.90 -14.05 -12.03
N GLN A 128 -3.51 -13.99 -10.76
CA GLN A 128 -4.31 -14.48 -9.63
C GLN A 128 -5.31 -13.43 -9.11
N ILE A 129 -5.34 -12.24 -9.71
CA ILE A 129 -6.29 -11.17 -9.40
C ILE A 129 -7.45 -11.22 -10.40
N ALA A 130 -8.65 -11.54 -9.90
CA ALA A 130 -9.88 -11.57 -10.69
C ALA A 130 -10.46 -10.17 -10.92
N ALA A 131 -10.32 -9.28 -9.94
CA ALA A 131 -10.67 -7.87 -10.08
C ALA A 131 -9.63 -6.99 -9.37
N PRO A 132 -9.08 -5.96 -10.03
CA PRO A 132 -7.96 -5.17 -9.50
C PRO A 132 -8.34 -4.35 -8.26
N GLY A 133 -9.61 -4.01 -8.09
CA GLY A 133 -10.06 -3.05 -7.08
C GLY A 133 -9.74 -1.62 -7.50
N ILE A 134 -9.63 -0.73 -6.52
CA ILE A 134 -9.35 0.70 -6.72
C ILE A 134 -7.92 0.98 -6.26
N LEU A 135 -7.11 1.63 -7.10
CA LEU A 135 -5.82 2.18 -6.73
C LEU A 135 -6.04 3.41 -5.83
N VAL A 136 -5.64 3.32 -4.56
CA VAL A 136 -5.89 4.35 -3.54
C VAL A 136 -4.68 5.27 -3.36
N ALA A 137 -3.48 4.69 -3.37
CA ALA A 137 -2.22 5.42 -3.25
C ALA A 137 -1.16 4.73 -4.10
N LEU A 138 -0.27 5.54 -4.67
CA LEU A 138 0.85 5.15 -5.52
C LEU A 138 2.07 5.96 -5.08
N GLU A 139 3.22 5.30 -5.04
CA GLU A 139 4.50 5.94 -4.78
C GLU A 139 5.56 5.34 -5.72
N ARG A 140 6.36 6.19 -6.33
CA ARG A 140 7.58 5.80 -7.02
C ARG A 140 8.74 5.91 -6.06
N ILE A 141 9.43 4.78 -5.89
CA ILE A 141 10.50 4.63 -4.91
C ILE A 141 11.85 4.45 -5.60
N THR A 142 12.91 4.71 -4.85
CA THR A 142 14.26 4.28 -5.25
C THR A 142 14.28 2.75 -5.44
N PRO A 143 14.98 2.23 -6.46
CA PRO A 143 14.96 0.81 -6.79
C PRO A 143 15.27 -0.10 -5.60
N ILE A 144 14.38 -1.07 -5.36
CA ILE A 144 14.62 -2.17 -4.43
C ILE A 144 14.96 -3.42 -5.24
N HIS A 145 16.15 -3.97 -5.04
CA HIS A 145 16.60 -5.22 -5.65
C HIS A 145 16.18 -6.40 -4.77
N ARG A 146 15.13 -7.11 -5.17
CA ARG A 146 14.59 -8.23 -4.40
C ARG A 146 15.53 -9.42 -4.40
N SER A 147 15.73 -9.99 -3.22
CA SER A 147 16.52 -11.18 -3.00
C SER A 147 15.78 -12.14 -2.07
N PRO A 148 15.87 -13.46 -2.28
CA PRO A 148 15.32 -14.45 -1.36
C PRO A 148 16.05 -14.50 -0.01
N ALA A 149 17.10 -13.70 0.19
CA ALA A 149 17.79 -13.56 1.48
C ALA A 149 17.20 -12.45 2.36
N THR A 150 16.38 -11.54 1.82
CA THR A 150 15.82 -10.39 2.56
C THR A 150 14.30 -10.36 2.50
N ARG A 151 13.69 -9.92 3.60
CA ARG A 151 12.27 -9.55 3.66
C ARG A 151 12.18 -8.04 3.62
N GLU A 152 11.34 -7.52 2.74
CA GLU A 152 11.02 -6.10 2.77
C GLU A 152 9.77 -5.87 3.60
N THR A 153 9.86 -4.90 4.49
CA THR A 153 8.74 -4.45 5.31
C THR A 153 8.44 -2.99 5.01
N PHE A 154 7.16 -2.66 4.92
CA PHE A 154 6.68 -1.32 4.67
C PHE A 154 5.80 -0.88 5.84
N GLU A 155 6.03 0.35 6.29
CA GLU A 155 5.14 1.07 7.19
C GLU A 155 4.72 2.35 6.47
N HIS A 156 3.42 2.51 6.24
CA HIS A 156 2.87 3.63 5.47
C HIS A 156 1.66 4.22 6.18
N VAL A 157 1.51 5.55 6.13
CA VAL A 157 0.34 6.24 6.67
C VAL A 157 -0.42 6.93 5.55
N ILE A 158 -1.63 6.44 5.26
CA ILE A 158 -2.55 7.11 4.33
C ILE A 158 -3.37 8.14 5.10
N SER A 159 -3.46 9.36 4.55
CA SER A 159 -4.25 10.46 5.12
C SER A 159 -5.36 10.88 4.16
N LEU A 160 -6.61 10.78 4.59
CA LEU A 160 -7.81 11.19 3.82
C LEU A 160 -8.25 12.63 4.13
#